data_AF-A0A173LQ14-F1
#
_entry.id   AF-A0A173LQ14-F1
#
_cell.length_a   1.000
_cell.length_b   1.000
_cell.length_c   1.000
_cell.angle_alpha   90.00
_cell.angle_beta   90.00
_cell.angle_gamma   90.00
#
_symmetry.space_group_name_H-M   'P 1'
#
loop_
_entity.id
_entity.type
_entity.pdbx_description
1 polymer ?
#
loop_
_entity_poly.entity_id
_entity_poly.type
_entity_poly.pdbx_seq_one_letter_code
_entity_poly.pdbx_strand_id
1 'polypeptide(L)'
;MNVKKTLAYPAIVGMLALSVAACSDDNDVASKAGDAANQATSAAGEAGASATEAAGDAAASATGSDSEGAEGEGADGEMKEIEGPNGPVEVPASVADKYEELGGESGYLGAPTGETQTVGEGQRQDFDGGTIFVDPEGNAYVVQGKILERYEEQGGPESELGWPTEDEKPQEGGWISTFQNGNITFVNGEYGE
;
A
#
# COMPACT_ATOMS: atom_id res chain seq x y z
N MET A 1 1.79 43.22 13.62
CA MET A 1 2.53 43.81 12.49
C MET A 1 3.09 42.62 11.70
N ASN A 2 2.30 42.06 10.79
CA ASN A 2 2.63 40.77 10.14
C ASN A 2 3.33 41.04 8.81
N VAL A 3 4.63 40.70 8.74
CA VAL A 3 5.47 40.90 7.56
C VAL A 3 5.48 39.65 6.69
N LYS A 4 4.80 39.75 5.55
CA LYS A 4 4.82 38.77 4.45
C LYS A 4 6.07 39.03 3.61
N LYS A 5 6.94 38.04 3.41
CA LYS A 5 8.11 38.15 2.52
C LYS A 5 7.97 37.18 1.35
N THR A 6 7.59 37.73 0.20
CA THR A 6 7.63 37.16 -1.14
C THR A 6 8.99 37.44 -1.77
N LEU A 7 9.63 36.43 -2.38
CA LEU A 7 10.82 36.58 -3.22
C LEU A 7 10.69 35.64 -4.42
N ALA A 8 10.63 36.22 -5.62
CA ALA A 8 10.67 35.58 -6.93
C ALA A 8 12.05 35.81 -7.57
N TYR A 9 12.58 34.83 -8.31
CA TYR A 9 13.77 34.99 -9.17
C TYR A 9 13.62 34.14 -10.46
N PRO A 10 14.26 34.52 -11.60
CA PRO A 10 13.72 34.31 -12.94
C PRO A 10 14.35 33.14 -13.73
N ALA A 11 13.66 32.76 -14.80
CA ALA A 11 13.97 31.71 -15.78
C ALA A 11 15.08 32.08 -16.78
N ILE A 12 15.89 31.09 -17.18
CA ILE A 12 16.84 31.17 -18.31
C ILE A 12 16.43 30.11 -19.36
N VAL A 13 16.19 30.56 -20.58
CA VAL A 13 15.85 29.75 -21.77
C VAL A 13 17.13 29.44 -22.55
N GLY A 14 17.37 28.17 -22.88
CA GLY A 14 18.47 27.72 -23.75
C GLY A 14 17.96 26.74 -24.80
N MET A 15 18.03 27.14 -26.07
CA MET A 15 17.59 26.41 -27.26
C MET A 15 18.81 25.81 -27.97
N LEU A 16 18.79 24.50 -28.24
CA LEU A 16 19.67 23.90 -29.26
C LEU A 16 18.99 22.70 -29.95
N ALA A 17 18.66 22.89 -31.22
CA ALA A 17 18.35 21.85 -32.22
C ALA A 17 19.65 21.51 -32.97
N LEU A 18 19.85 20.48 -33.79
CA LEU A 18 19.05 19.45 -34.45
C LEU A 18 20.10 18.46 -35.06
N SER A 19 19.82 17.15 -35.19
CA SER A 19 20.20 16.37 -36.39
C SER A 19 19.70 14.93 -36.28
N VAL A 20 18.62 14.64 -36.99
CA VAL A 20 18.12 13.30 -37.28
C VAL A 20 18.82 12.79 -38.54
N ALA A 21 19.26 11.53 -38.51
CA ALA A 21 19.58 10.74 -39.69
C ALA A 21 18.93 9.35 -39.53
N ALA A 22 17.95 9.10 -40.40
CA ALA A 22 17.34 7.80 -40.73
C ALA A 22 18.34 6.92 -41.52
N CYS A 23 18.28 5.60 -41.63
CA CYS A 23 17.26 4.61 -42.04
C CYS A 23 17.89 3.20 -41.77
N SER A 24 17.29 2.01 -41.78
CA SER A 24 15.94 1.42 -41.78
C SER A 24 16.18 -0.10 -41.80
N ASP A 25 15.50 -0.89 -40.97
CA ASP A 25 15.00 -2.24 -41.28
C ASP A 25 14.07 -2.69 -40.14
N ASP A 26 12.87 -3.11 -40.53
CA ASP A 26 11.61 -2.96 -39.81
C ASP A 26 11.21 -4.16 -38.92
N ASN A 27 10.79 -3.87 -37.69
CA ASN A 27 9.65 -4.54 -37.05
C ASN A 27 8.84 -3.49 -36.29
N ASP A 28 8.13 -2.66 -37.04
CA ASP A 28 7.07 -1.79 -36.55
C ASP A 28 5.95 -2.62 -35.93
N VAL A 29 5.66 -2.40 -34.64
CA VAL A 29 4.43 -1.69 -34.26
C VAL A 29 4.59 -1.04 -32.88
N ALA A 30 5.01 0.23 -32.94
CA ALA A 30 4.53 1.34 -32.12
C ALA A 30 4.91 1.44 -30.64
N SER A 31 6.20 1.64 -30.37
CA SER A 31 6.62 2.67 -29.40
C SER A 31 6.29 4.06 -29.96
N LYS A 32 5.01 4.43 -29.96
CA LYS A 32 4.53 5.82 -30.14
C LYS A 32 3.91 6.30 -28.83
N ALA A 33 4.74 6.42 -27.81
CA ALA A 33 4.38 7.09 -26.55
C ALA A 33 5.59 7.72 -25.84
N GLY A 34 6.77 7.76 -26.46
CA GLY A 34 7.99 8.34 -25.84
C GLY A 34 8.17 9.84 -26.11
N ASP A 35 7.79 10.32 -27.29
CA ASP A 35 8.14 11.68 -27.74
C ASP A 35 7.08 12.77 -27.44
N ALA A 36 5.97 12.41 -26.78
CA ALA A 36 4.97 13.38 -26.31
C ALA A 36 5.26 13.92 -24.89
N ALA A 37 6.10 13.22 -24.10
CA ALA A 37 6.36 13.58 -22.71
C ALA A 37 7.42 14.68 -22.54
N ASN A 38 8.36 14.84 -23.49
CA ASN A 38 9.47 15.79 -23.35
C ASN A 38 9.17 17.22 -23.88
N GLN A 39 7.94 17.50 -24.33
CA GLN A 39 7.51 18.86 -24.72
C GLN A 39 6.47 19.50 -23.78
N ALA A 40 6.18 18.90 -22.62
CA ALA A 40 5.27 19.48 -21.63
C ALA A 40 5.97 20.20 -20.46
N THR A 41 7.31 20.32 -20.47
CA THR A 41 8.11 20.87 -19.35
C THR A 41 8.47 22.36 -19.48
N SER A 42 7.97 23.12 -20.47
CA SER A 42 8.37 24.54 -20.58
C SER A 42 7.28 25.45 -21.16
N ALA A 43 6.20 25.69 -20.42
CA ALA A 43 5.48 26.96 -20.36
C ALA A 43 4.26 26.86 -19.42
N ALA A 44 4.08 27.87 -18.55
CA ALA A 44 3.05 28.07 -17.54
C ALA A 44 3.41 27.41 -16.19
N GLY A 45 3.89 28.13 -15.17
CA GLY A 45 3.52 29.48 -14.79
C GLY A 45 2.66 29.40 -13.52
N GLU A 46 3.32 29.59 -12.39
CA GLU A 46 2.83 29.76 -11.02
C GLU A 46 1.33 30.12 -10.87
N ALA A 47 0.57 29.28 -10.16
CA ALA A 47 -0.21 29.65 -8.96
C ALA A 47 -1.24 28.56 -8.56
N GLY A 48 -1.02 27.97 -7.37
CA GLY A 48 -2.10 27.74 -6.42
C GLY A 48 -2.97 26.48 -6.54
N ALA A 49 -2.46 25.34 -6.07
CA ALA A 49 -3.18 24.44 -5.14
C ALA A 49 -2.20 23.35 -4.68
N SER A 50 -1.72 23.49 -3.44
CA SER A 50 -0.85 22.52 -2.79
C SER A 50 -1.64 21.34 -2.23
N ALA A 51 -1.12 20.13 -2.47
CA ALA A 51 -1.34 18.89 -1.72
C ALA A 51 -2.64 18.11 -1.98
N THR A 52 -2.79 17.55 -3.17
CA THR A 52 -3.40 16.24 -3.45
C THR A 52 -2.83 15.79 -4.80
N GLU A 53 -2.58 14.50 -5.00
CA GLU A 53 -1.98 13.91 -6.22
C GLU A 53 -0.44 13.83 -6.23
N ALA A 54 0.07 13.06 -5.27
CA ALA A 54 1.33 12.31 -5.39
C ALA A 54 1.11 10.87 -4.89
N ALA A 55 0.02 10.24 -5.35
CA ALA A 55 -0.26 8.83 -5.13
C ALA A 55 -0.54 8.20 -6.50
N GLY A 56 0.33 7.26 -6.89
CA GLY A 56 0.16 6.46 -8.10
C GLY A 56 0.89 7.02 -9.32
N ASP A 57 2.21 6.88 -9.37
CA ASP A 57 2.88 6.26 -10.53
C ASP A 57 4.39 6.12 -10.24
N ALA A 58 4.81 4.95 -9.72
CA ALA A 58 6.14 4.37 -9.91
C ALA A 58 6.29 3.08 -9.08
N ALA A 59 5.90 1.94 -9.64
CA ALA A 59 6.63 0.66 -9.54
C ALA A 59 5.81 -0.47 -10.20
N ALA A 60 5.85 -0.54 -11.52
CA ALA A 60 5.52 -1.77 -12.25
C ALA A 60 6.79 -2.30 -12.92
N SER A 61 7.55 -3.12 -12.19
CA SER A 61 8.52 -4.13 -12.66
C SER A 61 9.15 -4.73 -11.39
N ALA A 62 9.08 -6.01 -11.04
CA ALA A 62 8.66 -7.28 -11.63
C ALA A 62 8.28 -8.18 -10.43
N THR A 63 7.32 -9.08 -10.45
CA THR A 63 7.21 -10.31 -11.25
C THR A 63 5.74 -10.69 -11.37
N GLY A 64 5.34 -11.24 -12.51
CA GLY A 64 3.94 -11.56 -12.77
C GLY A 64 3.38 -12.62 -11.83
N SER A 65 2.21 -12.32 -11.29
CA SER A 65 1.17 -13.31 -11.04
C SER A 65 -0.15 -12.62 -11.36
N ASP A 66 -0.98 -13.27 -12.16
CA ASP A 66 -2.25 -12.76 -12.66
C ASP A 66 -3.10 -12.18 -11.52
N SER A 67 -3.47 -10.92 -11.66
CA SER A 67 -4.37 -10.22 -10.74
C SER A 67 -5.79 -10.68 -11.05
N GLU A 68 -6.18 -11.81 -10.45
CA GLU A 68 -7.56 -12.21 -10.28
C GLU A 68 -7.95 -11.84 -8.85
N GLY A 69 -8.91 -10.91 -8.75
CA GLY A 69 -9.33 -10.33 -7.49
C GLY A 69 -9.77 -11.37 -6.48
N ALA A 70 -9.56 -11.05 -5.20
CA ALA A 70 -9.93 -11.84 -4.04
C ALA A 70 -11.36 -12.39 -4.16
N GLU A 71 -11.49 -13.61 -4.66
CA GLU A 71 -12.63 -14.48 -4.42
C GLU A 71 -12.18 -15.44 -3.33
N GLY A 72 -12.74 -15.31 -2.13
CA GLY A 72 -12.38 -16.11 -0.97
C GLY A 72 -12.64 -17.60 -1.22
N GLU A 73 -11.59 -18.33 -1.60
CA GLU A 73 -11.41 -19.70 -1.14
C GLU A 73 -11.14 -19.58 0.37
N GLY A 74 -11.71 -20.48 1.18
CA GLY A 74 -11.68 -20.37 2.65
C GLY A 74 -10.28 -20.17 3.24
N ALA A 75 -10.18 -20.02 4.56
CA ALA A 75 -8.90 -19.73 5.19
C ALA A 75 -7.75 -20.69 4.82
N ASP A 76 -7.99 -21.88 4.26
CA ASP A 76 -7.01 -22.84 3.74
C ASP A 76 -6.58 -22.63 2.27
N GLY A 77 -6.79 -21.44 1.71
CA GLY A 77 -6.46 -21.09 0.33
C GLY A 77 -4.98 -21.26 -0.09
N GLU A 78 -4.71 -20.99 -1.37
CA GLU A 78 -3.38 -21.12 -1.98
C GLU A 78 -2.28 -20.40 -1.16
N MET A 79 -1.09 -20.99 -1.07
CA MET A 79 0.07 -20.39 -0.40
C MET A 79 1.01 -19.76 -1.42
N LYS A 80 1.53 -18.57 -1.12
CA LYS A 80 2.52 -17.82 -1.89
C LYS A 80 3.75 -17.54 -1.03
N GLU A 81 4.89 -17.37 -1.68
CA GLU A 81 6.15 -17.06 -1.01
C GLU A 81 6.42 -15.55 -1.09
N ILE A 82 6.67 -14.92 0.06
CA ILE A 82 7.11 -13.52 0.16
C ILE A 82 8.54 -13.43 0.68
N GLU A 83 9.30 -12.43 0.23
CA GLU A 83 10.67 -12.22 0.71
C GLU A 83 10.68 -11.75 2.16
N GLY A 84 11.44 -12.45 3.01
CA GLY A 84 11.65 -12.13 4.41
C GLY A 84 13.12 -11.93 4.77
N PRO A 85 13.42 -11.34 5.93
CA PRO A 85 14.79 -10.97 6.33
C PRO A 85 15.70 -12.19 6.57
N ASN A 86 15.10 -13.37 6.78
CA ASN A 86 15.81 -14.64 6.99
C ASN A 86 15.66 -15.61 5.82
N GLY A 87 15.17 -15.13 4.68
CA GLY A 87 14.79 -15.94 3.53
C GLY A 87 13.28 -15.89 3.29
N PRO A 88 12.82 -16.59 2.25
CA PRO A 88 11.44 -16.54 1.83
C PRO A 88 10.49 -17.17 2.87
N VAL A 89 9.28 -16.62 2.99
CA VAL A 89 8.24 -17.03 3.94
C VAL A 89 6.98 -17.42 3.16
N GLU A 90 6.45 -18.61 3.43
CA GLU A 90 5.18 -19.06 2.87
C GLU A 90 4.01 -18.43 3.65
N VAL A 91 3.15 -17.72 2.93
CA VAL A 91 1.97 -17.03 3.44
C VAL A 91 0.76 -17.32 2.56
N PRO A 92 -0.48 -17.18 3.05
CA PRO A 92 -1.67 -17.32 2.21
C PRO A 92 -1.67 -16.32 1.06
N ALA A 93 -2.25 -16.69 -0.07
CA ALA A 93 -2.33 -15.84 -1.25
C ALA A 93 -3.02 -14.51 -0.93
N SER A 94 -4.09 -14.54 -0.14
CA SER A 94 -4.77 -13.33 0.33
C SER A 94 -3.88 -12.42 1.19
N VAL A 95 -2.95 -13.00 1.97
CA VAL A 95 -1.93 -12.24 2.71
C VAL A 95 -0.89 -11.65 1.77
N ALA A 96 -0.37 -12.43 0.83
CA ALA A 96 0.61 -11.95 -0.14
C ALA A 96 0.02 -10.81 -1.00
N ASP A 97 -1.19 -10.97 -1.50
CA ASP A 97 -1.87 -9.97 -2.33
C ASP A 97 -2.14 -8.68 -1.54
N LYS A 98 -2.59 -8.80 -0.28
CA LYS A 98 -2.75 -7.65 0.63
C LYS A 98 -1.41 -7.00 0.95
N TYR A 99 -0.36 -7.78 1.20
CA TYR A 99 0.97 -7.27 1.49
C TYR A 99 1.54 -6.49 0.29
N GLU A 100 1.37 -6.98 -0.93
CA GLU A 100 1.75 -6.29 -2.16
C GLU A 100 0.93 -5.00 -2.37
N GLU A 101 -0.39 -5.02 -2.12
CA GLU A 101 -1.27 -3.84 -2.16
C GLU A 101 -0.78 -2.73 -1.22
N LEU A 102 -0.25 -3.12 -0.06
CA LEU A 102 0.29 -2.21 0.96
C LEU A 102 1.74 -1.77 0.71
N GLY A 103 2.34 -2.18 -0.42
CA GLY A 103 3.68 -1.78 -0.86
C GLY A 103 4.80 -2.76 -0.51
N GLY A 104 4.46 -3.97 -0.04
CA GLY A 104 5.41 -5.03 0.29
C GLY A 104 6.47 -4.58 1.30
N GLU A 105 7.73 -4.99 1.07
CA GLU A 105 8.86 -4.67 1.96
C GLU A 105 9.13 -3.16 2.07
N SER A 106 8.78 -2.39 1.03
CA SER A 106 8.88 -0.92 1.04
C SER A 106 7.67 -0.23 1.67
N GLY A 107 6.61 -1.00 1.96
CA GLY A 107 5.38 -0.55 2.60
C GLY A 107 5.54 -0.31 4.10
N TYR A 108 4.48 0.17 4.73
CA TYR A 108 4.50 0.48 6.17
C TYR A 108 4.49 -0.76 7.06
N LEU A 109 4.06 -1.92 6.54
CA LEU A 109 4.11 -3.19 7.27
C LEU A 109 5.54 -3.70 7.45
N GLY A 110 6.46 -3.37 6.53
CA GLY A 110 7.84 -3.85 6.59
C GLY A 110 7.92 -5.37 6.43
N ALA A 111 8.96 -5.98 6.99
CA ALA A 111 9.27 -7.39 6.79
C ALA A 111 8.32 -8.32 7.58
N PRO A 112 8.06 -9.55 7.08
CA PRO A 112 7.41 -10.59 7.87
C PRO A 112 8.31 -11.01 9.04
N THR A 113 7.71 -11.21 10.22
CA THR A 113 8.45 -11.51 11.46
C THR A 113 8.41 -12.98 11.86
N GLY A 114 7.63 -13.81 11.17
CA GLY A 114 7.49 -15.24 11.40
C GLY A 114 6.71 -15.94 10.30
N GLU A 115 6.44 -17.23 10.50
CA GLU A 115 5.56 -18.02 9.63
C GLU A 115 4.09 -17.70 9.90
N THR A 116 3.22 -17.97 8.93
CA THR A 116 1.77 -17.82 9.11
C THR A 116 1.28 -18.77 10.21
N GLN A 117 0.37 -18.27 11.05
CA GLN A 117 -0.19 -19.01 12.16
C GLN A 117 -1.69 -19.19 11.99
N THR A 118 -2.19 -20.40 12.23
CA THR A 118 -3.63 -20.67 12.35
C THR A 118 -4.13 -20.12 13.68
N VAL A 119 -5.23 -19.35 13.65
CA VAL A 119 -5.91 -18.84 14.84
C VAL A 119 -7.40 -19.07 14.66
N GLY A 120 -8.01 -19.84 15.58
CA GLY A 120 -9.39 -20.29 15.42
C GLY A 120 -9.60 -21.02 14.08
N GLU A 121 -10.53 -20.50 13.28
CA GLU A 121 -10.86 -21.02 11.94
C GLU A 121 -10.20 -20.21 10.80
N GLY A 122 -9.33 -19.25 11.14
CA GLY A 122 -8.63 -18.39 10.19
C GLY A 122 -7.12 -18.43 10.37
N GLN A 123 -6.44 -17.43 9.83
CA GLN A 123 -4.98 -17.32 9.88
C GLN A 123 -4.53 -15.90 10.26
N ARG A 124 -3.28 -15.77 10.70
CA ARG A 124 -2.60 -14.49 10.89
C ARG A 124 -1.17 -14.56 10.41
N GLN A 125 -0.69 -13.48 9.82
CA GLN A 125 0.70 -13.28 9.45
C GLN A 125 1.20 -11.98 10.07
N ASP A 126 2.28 -12.09 10.84
CA ASP A 126 2.90 -10.96 11.53
C ASP A 126 3.98 -10.30 10.66
N PHE A 127 3.98 -8.97 10.70
CA PHE A 127 4.95 -8.08 10.09
C PHE A 127 5.47 -7.08 11.13
N ASP A 128 6.59 -6.40 10.83
CA ASP A 128 7.18 -5.42 11.75
C ASP A 128 6.21 -4.27 12.13
N GLY A 129 5.37 -3.85 11.18
CA GLY A 129 4.45 -2.72 11.31
C GLY A 129 3.03 -3.10 11.73
N GLY A 130 2.66 -4.38 11.74
CA GLY A 130 1.31 -4.84 12.03
C GLY A 130 1.08 -6.30 11.66
N THR A 131 -0.19 -6.71 11.68
CA THR A 131 -0.60 -8.09 11.40
C THR A 131 -1.69 -8.10 10.35
N ILE A 132 -1.56 -8.99 9.37
CA ILE A 132 -2.65 -9.30 8.44
C ILE A 132 -3.38 -10.53 8.98
N PHE A 133 -4.68 -10.40 9.20
CA PHE A 133 -5.57 -11.48 9.61
C PHE A 133 -6.39 -11.95 8.42
N VAL A 134 -6.48 -13.27 8.25
CA VAL A 134 -7.34 -13.93 7.27
C VAL A 134 -8.52 -14.53 8.01
N ASP A 135 -9.72 -14.05 7.72
CA ASP A 135 -10.94 -14.60 8.30
C ASP A 135 -11.26 -16.01 7.74
N PRO A 136 -12.24 -16.74 8.31
CA PRO A 136 -12.61 -18.08 7.84
C PRO A 136 -13.13 -18.11 6.39
N GLU A 137 -13.59 -16.96 5.88
CA GLU A 137 -14.08 -16.77 4.51
C GLU A 137 -12.92 -16.48 3.52
N GLY A 138 -11.67 -16.38 4.01
CA GLY A 138 -10.48 -16.13 3.20
C GLY A 138 -10.13 -14.66 3.01
N ASN A 139 -10.88 -13.73 3.61
CA ASN A 139 -10.63 -12.30 3.46
C ASN A 139 -9.49 -11.83 4.35
N ALA A 140 -8.54 -11.08 3.78
CA ALA A 140 -7.39 -10.54 4.48
C ALA A 140 -7.59 -9.08 4.89
N TYR A 141 -7.38 -8.77 6.17
CA TYR A 141 -7.50 -7.42 6.73
C TYR A 141 -6.28 -7.07 7.60
N VAL A 142 -5.81 -5.83 7.47
CA VAL A 142 -4.68 -5.32 8.25
C VAL A 142 -5.14 -4.65 9.55
N VAL A 143 -4.48 -4.99 10.65
CA VAL A 143 -4.61 -4.29 11.95
C VAL A 143 -3.21 -3.95 12.45
N GLN A 144 -3.01 -2.73 12.94
CA GLN A 144 -1.67 -2.23 13.25
C GLN A 144 -1.61 -1.37 14.51
N GLY A 145 -0.38 -1.07 14.94
CA GLY A 145 -0.09 -0.10 15.99
C GLY A 145 -0.85 -0.33 17.31
N LYS A 146 -1.40 0.75 17.87
CA LYS A 146 -2.08 0.71 19.18
C LYS A 146 -3.41 -0.03 19.17
N ILE A 147 -4.07 -0.11 18.01
CA ILE A 147 -5.30 -0.88 17.87
C ILE A 147 -4.97 -2.37 17.90
N LEU A 148 -3.92 -2.80 17.18
CA LEU A 148 -3.42 -4.18 17.24
C LEU A 148 -3.06 -4.60 18.67
N GLU A 149 -2.26 -3.80 19.38
CA GLU A 149 -1.89 -4.06 20.78
C GLU A 149 -3.13 -4.33 21.66
N ARG A 150 -4.14 -3.46 21.54
CA ARG A 150 -5.39 -3.58 22.32
C ARG A 150 -6.26 -4.75 21.87
N TYR A 151 -6.23 -5.10 20.58
CA TYR A 151 -6.97 -6.23 20.04
C TYR A 151 -6.37 -7.56 20.53
N GLU A 152 -5.05 -7.68 20.50
CA GLU A 152 -4.33 -8.87 21.00
C GLU A 152 -4.46 -9.03 22.51
N GLU A 153 -4.43 -7.94 23.28
CA GLU A 153 -4.71 -7.96 24.73
C GLU A 153 -6.11 -8.51 25.06
N GLN A 154 -7.08 -8.39 24.15
CA GLN A 154 -8.43 -8.94 24.31
C GLN A 154 -8.54 -10.40 23.89
N GLY A 155 -7.49 -10.98 23.32
CA GLY A 155 -7.49 -12.33 22.75
C GLY A 155 -7.66 -12.37 21.23
N GLY A 156 -7.57 -11.22 20.54
CA GLY A 156 -7.57 -11.15 19.08
C GLY A 156 -8.84 -11.74 18.44
N PRO A 157 -8.73 -12.54 17.37
CA PRO A 157 -9.88 -13.15 16.68
C PRO A 157 -10.75 -14.06 17.56
N GLU A 158 -10.19 -14.62 18.62
CA GLU A 158 -10.91 -15.49 19.56
C GLU A 158 -11.63 -14.70 20.67
N SER A 159 -11.47 -13.37 20.69
CA SER A 159 -12.15 -12.47 21.63
C SER A 159 -13.61 -12.23 21.26
N GLU A 160 -14.36 -11.55 22.15
CA GLU A 160 -15.74 -11.14 21.87
C GLU A 160 -15.87 -10.20 20.65
N LEU A 161 -14.79 -9.53 20.24
CA LEU A 161 -14.78 -8.67 19.04
C LEU A 161 -14.85 -9.48 17.73
N GLY A 162 -14.30 -10.69 17.72
CA GLY A 162 -14.20 -11.53 16.52
C GLY A 162 -13.15 -11.04 15.52
N TRP A 163 -13.26 -11.48 14.27
CA TRP A 163 -12.34 -11.13 13.17
C TRP A 163 -12.48 -9.66 12.74
N PRO A 164 -11.39 -9.02 12.23
CA PRO A 164 -11.52 -7.77 11.50
C PRO A 164 -12.40 -7.97 10.26
N THR A 165 -13.11 -6.92 9.85
CA THR A 165 -14.02 -6.96 8.68
C THR A 165 -13.64 -5.93 7.62
N GLU A 166 -12.75 -5.00 7.96
CA GLU A 166 -12.23 -3.97 7.08
C GLU A 166 -10.79 -3.63 7.48
N ASP A 167 -10.01 -3.11 6.54
CA ASP A 167 -8.69 -2.54 6.84
C ASP A 167 -8.83 -1.32 7.77
N GLU A 168 -7.80 -1.09 8.60
CA GLU A 168 -7.74 0.07 9.50
C GLU A 168 -7.82 1.40 8.72
N LYS A 169 -8.73 2.29 9.14
CA LYS A 169 -8.99 3.57 8.48
C LYS A 169 -8.56 4.75 9.34
N PRO A 170 -8.03 5.83 8.74
CA PRO A 170 -7.76 7.05 9.48
C PRO A 170 -9.08 7.72 9.91
N GLN A 171 -9.08 8.30 11.11
CA GLN A 171 -10.17 9.10 11.67
C GLN A 171 -9.61 10.42 12.22
N GLU A 172 -10.47 11.42 12.47
CA GLU A 172 -10.06 12.68 13.08
C GLU A 172 -9.30 12.44 14.41
N GLY A 173 -8.00 12.73 14.39
CA GLY A 173 -7.11 12.56 15.54
C GLY A 173 -6.66 11.13 15.82
N GLY A 174 -6.88 10.17 14.92
CA GLY A 174 -6.63 8.76 15.21
C GLY A 174 -6.91 7.76 14.09
N TRP A 175 -7.19 6.54 14.50
CA TRP A 175 -7.48 5.39 13.63
C TRP A 175 -8.67 4.60 14.17
N ILE A 176 -9.32 3.85 13.29
CA ILE A 176 -10.40 2.92 13.61
C ILE A 176 -10.21 1.60 12.86
N SER A 177 -10.39 0.48 13.56
CA SER A 177 -10.56 -0.84 12.96
C SER A 177 -11.94 -1.39 13.31
N THR A 178 -12.61 -1.97 12.32
CA THR A 178 -13.93 -2.59 12.46
C THR A 178 -13.76 -4.11 12.56
N PHE A 179 -14.48 -4.71 13.51
CA PHE A 179 -14.50 -6.15 13.78
C PHE A 179 -15.95 -6.68 13.71
N GLN A 180 -16.11 -8.00 13.63
CA GLN A 180 -17.41 -8.66 13.50
C GLN A 180 -18.44 -8.19 14.53
N ASN A 181 -18.02 -7.97 15.77
CA ASN A 181 -18.92 -7.62 16.88
C ASN A 181 -18.63 -6.23 17.48
N GLY A 182 -17.84 -5.38 16.81
CA GLY A 182 -17.50 -4.07 17.36
C GLY A 182 -16.46 -3.29 16.55
N ASN A 183 -15.88 -2.27 17.17
CA ASN A 183 -14.77 -1.51 16.61
C ASN A 183 -13.82 -1.12 17.74
N ILE A 184 -12.56 -0.85 17.41
CA ILE A 184 -11.62 -0.20 18.31
C ILE A 184 -11.20 1.10 17.64
N THR A 185 -11.32 2.21 18.36
CA THR A 185 -10.78 3.50 17.95
C THR A 185 -9.60 3.87 18.83
N PHE A 186 -8.59 4.50 18.24
CA PHE A 186 -7.48 5.08 18.97
C PHE A 186 -7.28 6.53 18.53
N VAL A 187 -7.75 7.49 19.34
CA VAL A 187 -7.84 8.91 19.02
C VAL A 187 -7.15 9.74 20.11
N ASN A 188 -6.29 10.67 19.73
CA ASN A 188 -5.55 11.56 20.64
C ASN A 188 -4.79 10.84 21.78
N GLY A 189 -4.38 9.58 21.57
CA GLY A 189 -3.68 8.77 22.57
C GLY A 189 -4.59 7.96 23.50
N GLU A 190 -5.90 7.97 23.27
CA GLU A 190 -6.90 7.28 24.09
C GLU A 190 -7.70 6.27 23.24
N TYR A 191 -8.08 5.14 23.85
CA TYR A 191 -9.02 4.20 23.24
C TYR A 191 -10.44 4.71 23.37
N GLY A 192 -11.22 4.71 22.29
CA GLY A 192 -12.65 5.01 22.34
C GLY A 192 -13.50 3.75 22.47
N GLU A 193 -14.73 3.94 22.94
CA GLU A 193 -15.83 2.94 23.01
C GLU A 193 -16.80 3.08 21.84
#